data_AF-A0A1F3M7Z4-F1
#
_entry.id   AF-A0A1F3M7Z4-F1
#
_cell.length_a   1.000
_cell.length_b   1.000
_cell.length_c   1.000
_cell.angle_alpha   90.00
_cell.angle_beta   90.00
_cell.angle_gamma   90.00
#
_symmetry.space_group_name_H-M   'P 1'
#
loop_
_entity.id
_entity.type
_entity.pdbx_description
1 polymer ?
#
loop_
_entity_poly.entity_id
_entity_poly.type
_entity_poly.pdbx_seq_one_letter_code
_entity_poly.pdbx_strand_id
1 'polypeptide(L)' 'MNISDFIAKVEAEFEDVEPGTLTPTTILKEAFTWDSVNALIFLAHVNVEYDVEISANELIEAVSINDLYELVESKLIKIA' A
#
# COMPACT_ATOMS: atom_id res chain seq x y z
N MET A 1 10.55 4.13 -7.25
CA MET A 1 9.60 4.87 -6.38
C MET A 1 10.34 5.29 -5.13
N ASN A 2 9.93 6.34 -4.42
CA ASN A 2 10.41 6.61 -3.06
C ASN A 2 9.26 6.37 -2.06
N ILE A 3 9.57 6.12 -0.79
CA ILE A 3 8.54 5.82 0.22
C ILE A 3 7.62 7.00 0.52
N SER A 4 8.10 8.25 0.42
CA SER A 4 7.32 9.45 0.68
C SER A 4 6.23 9.67 -0.38
N ASP A 5 6.54 9.45 -1.65
CA ASP A 5 5.61 9.54 -2.78
C ASP A 5 4.56 8.42 -2.69
N PHE A 6 5.00 7.22 -2.28
CA PHE A 6 4.09 6.10 -2.03
C PHE A 6 3.10 6.42 -0.90
N ILE A 7 3.59 6.93 0.22
CA ILE A 7 2.75 7.38 1.34
C ILE A 7 1.74 8.42 0.87
N ALA A 8 2.18 9.46 0.16
CA ALA A 8 1.29 10.51 -0.32
C ALA A 8 0.19 9.99 -1.26
N LYS A 9 0.50 8.99 -2.10
CA LYS A 9 -0.49 8.31 -2.92
C LYS A 9 -1.47 7.50 -2.08
N VAL A 10 -0.98 6.71 -1.12
CA VAL A 10 -1.84 5.94 -0.19
C VAL A 10 -2.82 6.88 0.53
N GLU A 11 -2.33 8.00 1.08
CA GLU A 11 -3.16 9.01 1.73
C GLU A 11 -4.23 9.59 0.79
N ALA A 12 -3.91 9.76 -0.50
CA ALA A 12 -4.86 10.26 -1.49
C ALA A 12 -5.94 9.24 -1.90
N GLU A 13 -5.70 7.93 -1.72
CA GLU A 13 -6.65 6.87 -2.04
C GLU A 13 -7.72 6.69 -0.94
N PHE A 14 -7.42 7.07 0.30
CA PHE A 14 -8.32 6.90 1.45
C PHE A 14 -8.89 8.25 1.90
N GLU A 15 -10.19 8.46 1.68
CA GLU A 15 -10.89 9.70 2.06
C GLU A 15 -10.83 9.99 3.58
N ASP A 16 -10.67 8.95 4.40
CA ASP A 16 -10.61 9.05 5.86
C ASP A 16 -9.21 9.43 6.40
N VAL A 17 -8.22 9.59 5.52
CA VAL A 17 -6.82 9.85 5.90
C VAL A 17 -6.43 11.29 5.54
N GLU A 18 -5.96 12.05 6.53
CA GLU A 18 -5.43 13.38 6.30
C GLU A 18 -4.01 13.31 5.68
N PRO A 19 -3.69 14.11 4.65
CA PRO A 19 -2.35 14.13 4.07
C PRO A 19 -1.25 14.49 5.07
N GLY A 20 -0.15 13.75 5.06
CA GLY A 20 1.00 13.92 5.95
C GLY A 20 0.83 13.30 7.34
N THR A 21 -0.18 12.46 7.55
CA THR A 21 -0.41 11.77 8.84
C THR A 21 0.18 10.36 8.88
N LEU A 22 0.36 9.72 7.73
CA LEU A 22 0.94 8.38 7.65
C LEU A 22 2.47 8.44 7.71
N THR A 23 3.03 7.45 8.38
CA THR A 23 4.47 7.23 8.49
C THR A 23 4.81 5.81 8.04
N PRO A 24 6.08 5.51 7.70
CA PRO A 24 6.48 4.14 7.35
C PRO A 24 6.12 3.11 8.44
N THR A 25 6.16 3.51 9.71
CA THR A 25 5.85 2.65 10.87
C THR A 25 4.36 2.57 11.20
N THR A 26 3.52 3.30 10.48
CA THR A 26 2.08 3.32 10.72
C THR A 26 1.47 1.96 10.41
N ILE A 27 0.66 1.44 11.34
CA ILE A 27 -0.03 0.14 11.20
C ILE A 27 -1.30 0.36 10.37
N LEU A 28 -1.45 -0.42 9.28
CA LEU A 28 -2.53 -0.26 8.31
C LEU A 28 -3.91 -0.35 8.96
N LYS A 29 -4.10 -1.35 9.83
CA LYS A 29 -5.36 -1.63 10.53
C LYS A 29 -5.75 -0.59 11.57
N GLU A 30 -4.81 0.26 11.98
CA GLU A 30 -5.06 1.32 12.96
C GLU A 30 -5.25 2.68 12.30
N ALA A 31 -4.69 2.87 11.11
CA ALA A 31 -4.61 4.16 10.43
C ALA A 31 -5.80 4.47 9.52
N PHE A 32 -6.43 3.44 8.96
CA PHE A 32 -7.63 3.56 8.12
C PHE A 32 -8.53 2.35 8.28
N THR A 33 -9.73 2.42 7.69
CA THR A 33 -10.66 1.30 7.63
C THR A 33 -10.09 0.18 6.75
N TRP A 34 -9.18 -0.64 7.29
CA TRP A 34 -8.55 -1.74 6.57
C TRP A 34 -9.35 -3.03 6.73
N ASP A 35 -10.46 -3.12 6.01
CA ASP A 35 -11.22 -4.35 5.85
C ASP A 35 -10.84 -5.10 4.56
N SER A 36 -11.42 -6.28 4.35
CA SER A 36 -11.14 -7.09 3.17
C SER A 36 -11.50 -6.40 1.86
N VAL A 37 -12.49 -5.49 1.86
CA VAL A 37 -12.93 -4.80 0.64
C VAL A 37 -11.92 -3.71 0.29
N ASN A 38 -11.58 -2.85 1.25
CA ASN A 38 -10.61 -1.77 1.05
C ASN A 38 -9.21 -2.31 0.72
N ALA A 39 -8.81 -3.43 1.34
CA ALA A 39 -7.58 -4.12 0.99
C ALA A 39 -7.56 -4.61 -0.47
N LEU A 40 -8.67 -5.18 -0.96
CA LEU A 40 -8.77 -5.64 -2.35
C LEU A 40 -8.82 -4.49 -3.37
N ILE A 41 -9.49 -3.37 -3.03
CA ILE A 41 -9.50 -2.17 -3.85
C ILE A 41 -8.07 -1.62 -3.95
N PHE A 42 -7.40 -1.44 -2.81
CA PHE A 42 -6.01 -1.01 -2.78
C PHE A 42 -5.09 -1.92 -3.59
N LEU A 43 -5.25 -3.25 -3.46
CA LEU A 43 -4.52 -4.23 -4.25
C LEU A 43 -4.67 -4.01 -5.76
N ALA A 44 -5.91 -3.85 -6.22
CA ALA A 44 -6.22 -3.66 -7.62
C ALA A 44 -5.62 -2.34 -8.13
N HIS A 45 -5.71 -1.26 -7.34
CA HIS A 45 -5.13 0.04 -7.67
C HIS A 45 -3.61 -0.06 -7.80
N VAL A 46 -2.93 -0.66 -6.84
CA VAL A 46 -1.47 -0.85 -6.85
C VAL A 46 -1.01 -1.72 -8.02
N ASN A 47 -1.69 -2.85 -8.28
CA ASN A 47 -1.33 -3.73 -9.38
C ASN A 47 -1.45 -3.02 -10.74
N VAL A 48 -2.46 -2.16 -10.93
CA VAL A 48 -2.65 -1.39 -12.17
C VAL A 48 -1.68 -0.20 -12.26
N GLU A 49 -1.53 0.58 -11.19
CA GLU A 49 -0.70 1.79 -11.16
C GLU A 49 0.78 1.49 -11.35
N TYR A 50 1.26 0.38 -10.78
CA TYR A 50 2.67 0.01 -10.81
C TYR A 50 3.00 -1.15 -11.76
N ASP A 51 2.01 -1.69 -12.48
CA ASP A 51 2.15 -2.85 -13.36
C ASP A 51 2.81 -4.05 -12.64
N VAL A 52 2.31 -4.35 -11.43
CA VAL A 52 2.81 -5.43 -10.57
C VAL A 52 1.76 -6.50 -10.32
N GLU A 53 2.21 -7.69 -9.93
CA GLU A 53 1.32 -8.79 -9.55
C GLU A 53 1.53 -9.15 -8.08
N ILE A 54 0.73 -8.50 -7.22
CA ILE A 54 0.62 -8.79 -5.79
C ILE A 54 -0.63 -9.63 -5.56
N SER A 55 -0.49 -10.70 -4.78
CA SER A 55 -1.61 -11.54 -4.36
C SER A 55 -2.26 -11.03 -3.07
N ALA A 56 -3.53 -11.38 -2.86
CA ALA A 56 -4.21 -11.06 -1.60
C ALA A 56 -3.49 -11.62 -0.37
N ASN A 57 -2.88 -12.81 -0.48
CA ASN A 57 -2.12 -13.40 0.64
C ASN A 57 -0.91 -12.54 1.02
N GLU A 58 -0.14 -12.09 0.03
CA GLU A 58 1.02 -11.21 0.26
C GLU A 58 0.59 -9.88 0.88
N LEU A 59 -0.56 -9.33 0.46
CA LEU A 59 -1.10 -8.10 1.03
C LEU A 59 -1.52 -8.27 2.50
N ILE A 60 -2.14 -9.40 2.85
CA ILE A 60 -2.62 -9.65 4.22
C ILE A 60 -1.45 -9.82 5.21
N GLU A 61 -0.28 -10.23 4.73
CA GLU A 61 0.95 -10.33 5.52
C GLU A 61 1.57 -8.95 5.83
N ALA A 62 1.25 -7.91 5.05
CA ALA A 62 1.71 -6.56 5.32
C ALA A 62 1.00 -5.95 6.54
N VAL A 63 1.78 -5.44 7.50
CA VAL A 63 1.27 -4.87 8.76
C VAL A 63 1.38 -3.36 8.77
N SER A 64 2.45 -2.83 8.16
CA SER A 64 2.78 -1.40 8.12
C SER A 64 2.82 -0.85 6.71
N ILE A 65 2.85 0.49 6.59
CA ILE A 65 3.04 1.17 5.31
C ILE A 65 4.38 0.81 4.68
N ASN A 66 5.42 0.64 5.49
CA ASN A 66 6.73 0.19 5.01
C ASN A 66 6.65 -1.21 4.37
N ASP A 67 5.91 -2.14 4.98
CA ASP A 67 5.76 -3.50 4.44
C ASP A 67 5.06 -3.48 3.07
N LEU A 68 4.03 -2.63 2.90
CA LEU A 68 3.38 -2.43 1.61
C LEU A 68 4.34 -1.85 0.57
N TYR A 69 5.12 -0.84 0.96
CA TYR A 69 6.10 -0.22 0.09
C TYR A 69 7.15 -1.24 -0.39
N GLU A 70 7.73 -2.00 0.54
CA GLU A 70 8.73 -3.04 0.23
C GLU A 70 8.13 -4.16 -0.61
N LEU A 71 6.87 -4.55 -0.36
CA LEU A 71 6.16 -5.54 -1.17
C LEU A 71 6.04 -5.07 -2.62
N VAL A 72 5.58 -3.83 -2.86
CA VAL A 72 5.49 -3.26 -4.21
C VAL A 72 6.85 -3.16 -4.86
N GLU A 73 7.85 -2.66 -4.14
CA GLU A 73 9.22 -2.52 -4.63
C GLU A 73 9.83 -3.88 -5.02
N SER A 74 9.57 -4.94 -4.25
CA SER A 74 10.05 -6.29 -4.54
C SER A 74 9.50 -6.86 -5.85
N LYS A 75 8.31 -6.43 -6.27
CA LYS A 75 7.68 -6.86 -7.53
C LYS A 75 8.16 -6.04 -8.71
N LEU A 76 8.36 -4.73 -8.52
CA LEU A 76 8.92 -3.85 -9.55
C LEU A 76 10.31 -4.31 -10.02
N ILE A 77 11.13 -4.85 -9.11
CA ILE A 77 12.49 -5.34 -9.43
C ILE A 77 12.47 -6.64 -10.26
N LYS A 78 11.38 -7.40 -10.24
CA LYS A 78 11.30 -8.71 -10.95
C LYS A 78 11.02 -8.61 -12.45
N ILE A 79 10.81 -7.41 -12.99
CA ILE A 79 10.68 -7.17 -14.43
C ILE A 79 12.07 -6.79 -14.98
N ALA A 80 12.97 -7.76 -15.07
CA ALA A 80 14.28 -7.64 -15.74
C ALA A 80 14.55 -8.88 -16.60
#